data_AF-A0A830HLU7-F1
#
_entry.id   AF-A0A830HLU7-F1
#
_cell.length_a   1.000
_cell.length_b   1.000
_cell.length_c   1.000
_cell.angle_alpha   90.00
_cell.angle_beta   90.00
_cell.angle_gamma   90.00
#
_symmetry.space_group_name_H-M   'P 1'
#
loop_
_entity.id
_entity.type
_entity.pdbx_description
1 polymer ?
#
loop_
_entity_poly.entity_id
_entity_poly.type
_entity_poly.pdbx_seq_one_letter_code
_entity_poly.pdbx_strand_id
1 'polypeptide(L)'
;MLEARSHRNVGVRARTRTCRRRGVEGVVADQQRGVYVRSGGGGGGGGDDDKQGGGWSAAVYGLAPFGAVVGPVVDGLHNQTLLTYELMPVILGPLHTSLVVPPLLALAYPLLGGVLPFALDTILPSAASTPRTGGPAKALRERPAVSAALAVATTAALVRSSAVLPDMVGREHTLLPLCGLAVLQWALLDGSLSALGLACAAALLGPLAELPLVSIGWWQYLPQATDYLPFGADAQWAALPAVTAPCYFAVTTDAIAVGRLLRSRALASFK
;
A
#
# COMPACT_ATOMS: atom_id res chain seq x y z
N MET A 1 38.62 -24.20 -64.81
CA MET A 1 39.85 -23.55 -64.30
C MET A 1 40.18 -22.43 -65.29
N LEU A 2 40.07 -21.14 -65.02
CA LEU A 2 40.11 -20.36 -63.78
C LEU A 2 38.96 -19.33 -63.72
N GLU A 3 38.56 -19.01 -62.49
CA GLU A 3 37.47 -18.12 -62.07
C GLU A 3 37.67 -16.64 -62.44
N ALA A 4 36.54 -15.99 -62.75
CA ALA A 4 36.38 -14.54 -62.86
C ALA A 4 35.59 -14.02 -61.65
N ARG A 5 36.13 -13.04 -60.92
CA ARG A 5 35.39 -12.14 -60.01
C ARG A 5 35.86 -10.72 -60.23
N SER A 6 34.93 -9.85 -60.61
CA SER A 6 35.13 -8.40 -60.78
C SER A 6 34.18 -7.66 -59.83
N HIS A 7 34.76 -6.91 -58.89
CA HIS A 7 34.05 -6.00 -58.00
C HIS A 7 33.85 -4.63 -58.69
N ARG A 8 32.63 -4.09 -58.66
CA ARG A 8 32.35 -2.67 -58.94
C ARG A 8 32.03 -1.94 -57.64
N ASN A 9 32.86 -0.95 -57.30
CA ASN A 9 32.52 0.14 -56.39
C ASN A 9 31.98 1.31 -57.24
N VAL A 10 30.83 1.86 -56.85
CA VAL A 10 30.30 3.11 -57.39
C VAL A 10 30.23 4.12 -56.24
N GLY A 11 31.04 5.17 -56.33
CA GLY A 11 30.86 6.39 -55.58
C GLY A 11 30.74 7.55 -56.56
N VAL A 12 29.73 8.42 -56.42
CA VAL A 12 29.69 9.73 -57.08
C VAL A 12 28.94 10.77 -56.24
N ARG A 13 29.74 11.71 -55.74
CA ARG A 13 29.62 13.19 -55.68
C ARG A 13 28.40 13.90 -55.08
N ALA A 14 28.73 14.61 -54.00
CA ALA A 14 28.14 15.86 -53.55
C ALA A 14 28.34 17.03 -54.56
N ARG A 15 27.39 17.97 -54.60
CA ARG A 15 27.55 19.30 -55.19
C ARG A 15 27.36 20.36 -54.11
N THR A 16 28.38 21.18 -53.93
CA THR A 16 28.38 22.44 -53.19
C THR A 16 28.02 23.61 -54.13
N ARG A 17 27.20 24.54 -53.65
CA ARG A 17 27.24 25.95 -54.07
C ARG A 17 27.08 26.88 -52.85
N THR A 18 28.11 27.68 -52.67
CA THR A 18 28.30 28.93 -51.90
C THR A 18 27.39 30.05 -52.44
N CYS A 19 27.12 31.23 -51.84
CA CYS A 19 27.47 31.96 -50.61
C CYS A 19 26.64 33.27 -50.62
N ARG A 20 26.11 33.78 -49.49
CA ARG A 20 26.17 35.20 -49.08
C ARG A 20 25.66 35.40 -47.65
N ARG A 21 26.24 36.37 -46.94
CA ARG A 21 26.25 36.57 -45.48
C ARG A 21 25.71 37.96 -45.12
N ARG A 22 25.01 38.07 -43.98
CA ARG A 22 24.92 39.15 -42.95
C ARG A 22 23.59 39.88 -42.72
N GLY A 23 23.29 40.07 -41.42
CA GLY A 23 22.32 40.98 -40.77
C GLY A 23 21.23 40.20 -40.03
N VAL A 24 21.40 39.78 -38.76
CA VAL A 24 21.18 40.50 -37.48
C VAL A 24 19.82 41.21 -37.44
N GLU A 25 18.83 40.60 -36.75
CA GLU A 25 17.89 41.24 -35.79
C GLU A 25 16.76 40.26 -35.37
N GLY A 26 16.51 40.19 -34.05
CA GLY A 26 15.21 39.86 -33.44
C GLY A 26 14.67 38.43 -33.49
N VAL A 27 15.06 37.57 -32.54
CA VAL A 27 14.25 36.39 -32.16
C VAL A 27 13.33 36.80 -31.02
N VAL A 28 12.10 37.19 -31.35
CA VAL A 28 10.97 37.21 -30.42
C VAL A 28 10.33 35.83 -30.49
N ALA A 29 10.42 35.08 -29.40
CA ALA A 29 9.76 33.79 -29.26
C ALA A 29 8.24 34.01 -29.07
N ASP A 30 7.45 33.65 -30.08
CA ASP A 30 6.00 33.58 -29.97
C ASP A 30 5.62 32.28 -29.26
N GLN A 31 5.36 32.42 -27.95
CA GLN A 31 4.87 31.37 -27.07
C GLN A 31 3.35 31.28 -27.23
N GLN A 32 2.89 30.53 -28.23
CA GLN A 32 1.46 30.23 -28.37
C GLN A 32 0.98 29.32 -27.24
N ARG A 33 0.33 29.96 -26.26
CA ARG A 33 -0.49 29.35 -25.22
C ARG A 33 -1.69 28.66 -25.88
N GLY A 34 -1.72 27.33 -25.84
CA GLY A 34 -2.94 26.56 -26.04
C GLY A 34 -3.90 26.78 -24.87
N VAL A 35 -4.82 27.73 -25.05
CA VAL A 35 -5.96 27.94 -24.16
C VAL A 35 -6.95 26.80 -24.39
N TYR A 36 -7.04 25.86 -23.44
CA TYR A 36 -8.14 24.90 -23.39
C TYR A 36 -9.43 25.67 -23.07
N VAL A 37 -10.20 25.97 -24.12
CA VAL A 37 -11.58 26.45 -23.99
C VAL A 37 -12.44 25.27 -23.53
N ARG A 38 -12.83 25.30 -22.25
CA ARG A 38 -13.85 24.41 -21.69
C ARG A 38 -15.20 24.81 -22.31
N SER A 39 -15.59 24.13 -23.38
CA SER A 39 -16.94 24.25 -23.93
C SER A 39 -17.93 23.70 -22.91
N GLY A 40 -18.81 24.58 -22.42
CA GLY A 40 -19.89 24.23 -21.51
C GLY A 40 -20.93 23.38 -22.21
N GLY A 41 -21.04 22.12 -21.75
CA GLY A 41 -22.23 21.29 -21.94
C GLY A 41 -22.89 21.12 -20.58
N GLY A 42 -24.03 21.78 -20.37
CA GLY A 42 -24.91 21.56 -19.23
C GLY A 42 -25.73 20.28 -19.41
N GLY A 43 -26.04 19.62 -18.29
CA GLY A 43 -27.06 18.56 -18.20
C GLY A 43 -26.50 17.22 -17.71
N GLY A 44 -26.73 16.89 -16.43
CA GLY A 44 -26.54 15.53 -15.90
C GLY A 44 -25.68 15.39 -14.62
N GLY A 45 -25.68 16.35 -13.70
CA GLY A 45 -24.80 16.32 -12.52
C GLY A 45 -25.31 15.58 -11.27
N GLY A 46 -26.55 15.07 -11.25
CA GLY A 46 -27.16 14.56 -10.01
C GLY A 46 -26.95 13.08 -9.69
N GLY A 47 -26.54 12.25 -10.66
CA GLY A 47 -26.57 10.78 -10.50
C GLY A 47 -25.23 10.13 -10.16
N ASP A 48 -24.10 10.76 -10.51
CA ASP A 48 -22.77 10.15 -10.35
C ASP A 48 -22.16 10.46 -8.98
N ASP A 49 -22.50 11.59 -8.37
CA ASP A 49 -22.03 11.96 -7.02
C ASP A 49 -22.72 11.10 -5.95
N ASP A 50 -24.03 10.84 -6.09
CA ASP A 50 -24.79 9.97 -5.19
C ASP A 50 -24.29 8.51 -5.23
N LYS A 51 -23.94 8.00 -6.43
CA LYS A 51 -23.38 6.65 -6.60
C LYS A 51 -21.97 6.54 -6.02
N GLN A 52 -21.15 7.58 -6.16
CA GLN A 52 -19.82 7.62 -5.56
C GLN A 52 -19.89 7.68 -4.02
N GLY A 53 -20.79 8.48 -3.46
CA GLY A 53 -21.05 8.56 -2.02
C GLY A 53 -21.53 7.22 -1.44
N GLY A 54 -22.49 6.56 -2.09
CA GLY A 54 -23.03 5.27 -1.65
C GLY A 54 -22.03 4.11 -1.70
N GLY A 55 -21.13 4.10 -2.70
CA GLY A 55 -20.08 3.08 -2.80
C GLY A 55 -19.04 3.17 -1.68
N TRP A 56 -18.75 4.37 -1.18
CA TRP A 56 -17.77 4.58 -0.12
C TRP A 56 -18.34 4.28 1.26
N SER A 57 -19.57 4.70 1.56
CA SER A 57 -20.23 4.36 2.83
C SER A 57 -20.33 2.84 3.00
N ALA A 58 -20.67 2.11 1.93
CA ALA A 58 -20.72 0.65 1.95
C ALA A 58 -19.35 0.01 2.25
N ALA A 59 -18.26 0.58 1.75
CA ALA A 59 -16.91 0.09 2.04
C ALA A 59 -16.54 0.31 3.52
N VAL A 60 -16.80 1.50 4.06
CA VAL A 60 -16.56 1.83 5.48
C VAL A 60 -17.38 0.92 6.39
N TYR A 61 -18.68 0.78 6.14
CA TYR A 61 -19.55 -0.09 6.95
C TYR A 61 -19.21 -1.57 6.82
N GLY A 62 -18.76 -2.03 5.66
CA GLY A 62 -18.35 -3.43 5.46
C GLY A 62 -16.98 -3.75 6.07
N LEU A 63 -16.08 -2.77 6.16
CA LEU A 63 -14.75 -2.94 6.75
C LEU A 63 -14.79 -3.14 8.28
N ALA A 64 -15.75 -2.54 8.97
CA ALA A 64 -15.88 -2.67 10.42
C ALA A 64 -16.11 -4.13 10.88
N PRO A 65 -17.14 -4.86 10.40
CA PRO A 65 -17.33 -6.26 10.76
C PRO A 65 -16.22 -7.15 10.20
N PHE A 66 -15.64 -6.82 9.05
CA PHE A 66 -14.48 -7.54 8.54
C PHE A 66 -13.29 -7.46 9.51
N GLY A 67 -12.94 -6.25 9.94
CA GLY A 67 -11.87 -6.01 10.92
C GLY A 67 -12.16 -6.66 12.27
N ALA A 68 -13.41 -6.61 12.74
CA ALA A 68 -13.82 -7.22 14.00
C ALA A 68 -13.73 -8.76 14.01
N VAL A 69 -13.78 -9.40 12.84
CA VAL A 69 -13.79 -10.88 12.72
C VAL A 69 -12.45 -11.42 12.25
N VAL A 70 -11.91 -10.91 11.14
CA VAL A 70 -10.64 -11.38 10.57
C VAL A 70 -9.46 -10.83 11.35
N GLY A 71 -9.57 -9.59 11.82
CA GLY A 71 -8.53 -8.91 12.57
C GLY A 71 -8.04 -9.69 13.81
N PRO A 72 -8.92 -10.11 14.74
CA PRO A 72 -8.53 -10.90 15.92
C PRO A 72 -7.87 -12.24 15.58
N VAL A 73 -8.17 -12.83 14.41
CA VAL A 73 -7.50 -14.05 13.95
C VAL A 73 -6.06 -13.74 13.54
N VAL A 74 -5.83 -12.66 12.79
CA VAL A 74 -4.49 -12.23 12.37
C VAL A 74 -3.67 -11.76 13.59
N ASP A 75 -4.28 -10.97 14.47
CA ASP A 75 -3.72 -10.55 15.76
C ASP A 75 -3.32 -11.76 16.62
N GLY A 76 -4.20 -12.77 16.71
CA GLY A 76 -3.94 -14.02 17.42
C GLY A 76 -2.77 -14.82 16.87
N LEU A 77 -2.45 -14.71 15.58
CA LEU A 77 -1.24 -15.32 14.98
C LEU A 77 0.03 -14.54 15.34
N HIS A 78 -0.08 -13.21 15.49
CA HIS A 78 1.02 -12.32 15.81
C HIS A 78 1.47 -12.49 17.26
N ASN A 79 0.52 -12.52 18.19
CA ASN A 79 0.80 -12.29 19.61
C ASN A 79 1.16 -13.55 20.40
N GLN A 80 1.38 -14.67 19.71
CA GLN A 80 1.87 -15.91 20.33
C GLN A 80 3.26 -15.77 20.94
N THR A 81 4.10 -14.91 20.36
CA THR A 81 5.50 -14.74 20.73
C THR A 81 5.90 -13.28 20.95
N LEU A 82 4.95 -12.34 20.86
CA LEU A 82 5.20 -10.90 20.95
C LEU A 82 4.75 -10.29 22.28
N LEU A 83 3.54 -10.60 22.75
CA LEU A 83 2.95 -9.94 23.92
C LEU A 83 2.01 -10.87 24.68
N THR A 84 1.70 -10.50 25.92
CA THR A 84 0.65 -11.11 26.74
C THR A 84 -0.48 -10.12 26.97
N TYR A 85 -1.72 -10.61 26.87
CA TYR A 85 -2.91 -9.84 27.20
C TYR A 85 -3.24 -9.96 28.67
N GLU A 86 -3.30 -8.83 29.36
CA GLU A 86 -3.71 -8.76 30.76
C GLU A 86 -5.21 -8.48 30.87
N LEU A 87 -5.77 -7.71 29.93
CA LEU A 87 -7.18 -7.37 29.89
C LEU A 87 -7.97 -8.28 28.94
N MET A 88 -8.94 -9.00 29.51
CA MET A 88 -9.89 -9.87 28.80
C MET A 88 -9.23 -10.80 27.75
N PRO A 89 -8.21 -11.58 28.12
CA PRO A 89 -7.51 -12.47 27.18
C PRO A 89 -8.45 -13.56 26.64
N VAL A 90 -8.28 -13.88 25.37
CA VAL A 90 -8.96 -14.96 24.66
C VAL A 90 -7.91 -15.85 24.03
N ILE A 91 -7.85 -17.10 24.49
CA ILE A 91 -6.89 -18.10 24.01
C ILE A 91 -7.68 -19.21 23.33
N LEU A 92 -7.54 -19.31 22.01
CA LEU A 92 -8.19 -20.32 21.18
C LEU A 92 -7.14 -21.14 20.45
N GLY A 93 -6.67 -22.21 21.11
CA GLY A 93 -5.57 -23.03 20.61
C GLY A 93 -4.31 -22.16 20.43
N PRO A 94 -3.74 -22.05 19.21
CA PRO A 94 -2.59 -21.20 18.98
C PRO A 94 -2.95 -19.71 18.90
N LEU A 95 -4.22 -19.31 18.82
CA LEU A 95 -4.59 -17.90 18.67
C LEU A 95 -4.70 -17.21 20.03
N HIS A 96 -3.86 -16.21 20.26
CA HIS A 96 -3.82 -15.42 21.50
C HIS A 96 -4.25 -13.97 21.23
N THR A 97 -5.46 -13.60 21.62
CA THR A 97 -6.01 -12.24 21.40
C THR A 97 -6.72 -11.73 22.67
N SER A 98 -7.46 -10.62 22.59
CA SER A 98 -8.29 -10.08 23.67
C SER A 98 -9.67 -9.66 23.15
N LEU A 99 -10.69 -9.70 24.01
CA LEU A 99 -12.03 -9.17 23.68
C LEU A 99 -12.04 -7.67 23.37
N VAL A 100 -10.96 -6.96 23.69
CA VAL A 100 -10.77 -5.54 23.36
C VAL A 100 -10.24 -5.34 21.94
N VAL A 101 -9.63 -6.35 21.32
CA VAL A 101 -9.09 -6.26 19.96
C VAL A 101 -10.18 -6.12 18.89
N PRO A 102 -11.30 -6.89 18.90
CA PRO A 102 -12.36 -6.75 17.91
C PRO A 102 -12.90 -5.31 17.75
N PRO A 103 -13.27 -4.56 18.81
CA PRO A 103 -13.74 -3.18 18.64
C PRO A 103 -12.64 -2.23 18.16
N LEU A 104 -11.37 -2.42 18.55
CA LEU A 104 -10.26 -1.62 18.04
C LEU A 104 -10.08 -1.82 16.52
N LEU A 105 -10.12 -3.07 16.06
CA LEU A 105 -9.98 -3.39 14.64
C LEU A 105 -11.23 -3.05 13.83
N ALA A 106 -12.42 -3.07 14.44
CA ALA A 106 -13.64 -2.54 13.85
C ALA A 106 -13.56 -1.03 13.55
N LEU A 107 -12.71 -0.29 14.26
CA LEU A 107 -12.43 1.12 14.00
C LEU A 107 -11.24 1.30 13.04
N ALA A 108 -10.16 0.55 13.23
CA ALA A 108 -8.94 0.68 12.45
C ALA A 108 -9.15 0.31 10.97
N TYR A 109 -9.86 -0.78 10.68
CA TYR A 109 -10.06 -1.25 9.30
C TYR A 109 -10.81 -0.22 8.43
N PRO A 110 -11.96 0.36 8.86
CA PRO A 110 -12.61 1.43 8.12
C PRO A 110 -11.74 2.67 7.91
N LEU A 111 -10.93 3.03 8.91
CA LEU A 111 -10.00 4.17 8.79
C LEU A 111 -8.92 3.91 7.74
N LEU A 112 -8.24 2.76 7.83
CA LEU A 112 -7.11 2.41 6.95
C LEU A 112 -7.55 2.04 5.53
N GLY A 113 -8.65 1.31 5.39
CA GLY A 113 -9.13 0.79 4.10
C GLY A 113 -10.17 1.65 3.39
N GLY A 114 -10.79 2.60 4.10
CA GLY A 114 -11.90 3.41 3.60
C GLY A 114 -11.64 4.91 3.68
N VAL A 115 -11.50 5.44 4.90
CA VAL A 115 -11.45 6.90 5.13
C VAL A 115 -10.15 7.53 4.67
N LEU A 116 -9.00 7.02 5.11
CA LEU A 116 -7.69 7.59 4.79
C LEU A 116 -7.32 7.48 3.32
N PRO A 117 -7.52 6.34 2.62
CA PRO A 117 -7.25 6.25 1.19
C PRO A 117 -8.10 7.25 0.40
N PHE A 118 -9.38 7.40 0.77
CA PHE A 118 -10.27 8.38 0.13
C PHE A 118 -9.81 9.82 0.34
N ALA A 119 -9.46 10.18 1.58
CA ALA A 119 -8.93 11.52 1.87
C ALA A 119 -7.64 11.79 1.08
N LEU A 120 -6.73 10.82 1.02
CA LEU A 120 -5.48 10.94 0.26
C LEU A 120 -5.72 11.06 -1.24
N ASP A 121 -6.63 10.27 -1.82
CA ASP A 121 -6.96 10.36 -3.25
C ASP A 121 -7.61 11.71 -3.59
N THR A 122 -8.36 12.30 -2.65
CA THR A 122 -8.98 13.63 -2.80
C THR A 122 -7.94 14.75 -2.74
N ILE A 123 -6.96 14.66 -1.83
CA ILE A 123 -5.95 15.70 -1.60
C ILE A 123 -4.79 15.60 -2.61
N LEU A 124 -4.43 14.38 -3.04
CA LEU A 124 -3.30 14.11 -3.92
C LEU A 124 -3.70 13.31 -5.18
N PRO A 125 -4.52 13.89 -6.09
CA PRO A 125 -5.00 13.20 -7.29
C PRO A 125 -3.86 12.68 -8.18
N SER A 126 -2.72 13.38 -8.17
CA SER A 126 -1.55 13.02 -9.00
C SER A 126 -0.75 11.84 -8.44
N ALA A 127 -0.78 11.60 -7.13
CA ALA A 127 -0.09 10.47 -6.46
C ALA A 127 -0.87 9.15 -6.60
N ALA A 128 -2.17 9.21 -6.92
CA ALA A 128 -3.00 8.07 -7.26
C ALA A 128 -2.63 7.44 -8.63
N SER A 129 -1.76 8.08 -9.40
CA SER A 129 -1.23 7.55 -10.66
C SER A 129 -0.34 6.33 -10.38
N THR A 130 -0.94 5.14 -10.32
CA THR A 130 -0.21 3.86 -10.27
C THR A 130 0.89 3.83 -11.34
N PRO A 131 2.13 3.44 -11.02
CA PRO A 131 3.08 3.02 -12.04
C PRO A 131 2.43 1.91 -12.87
N ARG A 132 2.24 2.17 -14.17
CA ARG A 132 1.75 1.20 -15.16
C ARG A 132 2.82 0.14 -15.38
N THR A 133 2.97 -0.77 -14.43
CA THR A 133 3.73 -2.00 -14.67
C THR A 133 2.86 -2.94 -15.51
N GLY A 134 3.30 -3.28 -16.71
CA GLY A 134 2.70 -4.38 -17.47
C GLY A 134 2.96 -5.72 -16.77
N GLY A 135 2.17 -6.75 -17.09
CA GLY A 135 2.40 -8.12 -16.61
C GLY A 135 1.43 -8.61 -15.51
N PRO A 136 1.81 -9.64 -14.74
CA PRO A 136 0.89 -10.37 -13.85
C PRO A 136 0.33 -9.51 -12.70
N ALA A 137 1.10 -8.53 -12.20
CA ALA A 137 0.64 -7.62 -11.16
C ALA A 137 -0.56 -6.76 -11.62
N LYS A 138 -0.56 -6.30 -12.89
CA LYS A 138 -1.70 -5.55 -13.44
C LYS A 138 -2.95 -6.42 -13.51
N ALA A 139 -2.81 -7.64 -14.03
CA ALA A 139 -3.92 -8.59 -14.14
C ALA A 139 -4.52 -8.93 -12.77
N LEU A 140 -3.68 -8.94 -11.72
CA LEU A 140 -4.12 -9.19 -10.34
C LEU A 140 -4.90 -8.02 -9.76
N ARG A 141 -4.40 -6.79 -9.96
CA ARG A 141 -5.04 -5.54 -9.50
C ARG A 141 -6.40 -5.30 -10.15
N GLU A 142 -6.59 -5.75 -11.38
CA GLU A 142 -7.89 -5.69 -12.09
C GLU A 142 -8.93 -6.67 -11.53
N ARG A 143 -8.54 -7.60 -10.65
CA ARG A 143 -9.41 -8.60 -10.01
C ARG A 143 -9.51 -8.32 -8.51
N PRO A 144 -10.36 -7.37 -8.07
CA PRO A 144 -10.38 -6.90 -6.68
C PRO A 144 -10.65 -8.02 -5.66
N ALA A 145 -11.46 -9.02 -6.01
CA ALA A 145 -11.72 -10.15 -5.13
C ALA A 145 -10.48 -11.03 -4.89
N VAL A 146 -9.70 -11.27 -5.95
CA VAL A 146 -8.46 -12.05 -5.87
C VAL A 146 -7.38 -11.26 -5.16
N SER A 147 -7.25 -9.96 -5.48
CA SER A 147 -6.28 -9.08 -4.81
C SER A 147 -6.56 -8.99 -3.31
N ALA A 148 -7.82 -8.78 -2.90
CA ALA A 148 -8.19 -8.74 -1.49
C ALA A 148 -7.93 -10.08 -0.77
N ALA A 149 -8.31 -11.20 -1.39
CA ALA A 149 -8.08 -12.53 -0.80
C ALA A 149 -6.58 -12.80 -0.62
N LEU A 150 -5.76 -12.46 -1.63
CA LEU A 150 -4.31 -12.59 -1.51
C LEU A 150 -3.73 -11.63 -0.48
N ALA A 151 -4.21 -10.39 -0.39
CA ALA A 151 -3.69 -9.42 0.58
C ALA A 151 -3.90 -9.89 2.01
N VAL A 152 -5.07 -10.45 2.31
CA VAL A 152 -5.37 -11.02 3.63
C VAL A 152 -4.50 -12.26 3.88
N ALA A 153 -4.39 -13.15 2.88
CA ALA A 153 -3.59 -14.37 3.01
C ALA A 153 -2.09 -14.07 3.20
N THR A 154 -1.53 -13.13 2.44
CA THR A 154 -0.12 -12.72 2.56
C THR A 154 0.12 -11.92 3.84
N THR A 155 -0.85 -11.14 4.32
CA THR A 155 -0.75 -10.49 5.63
C THR A 155 -0.70 -11.51 6.75
N ALA A 156 -1.62 -12.48 6.76
CA ALA A 156 -1.60 -13.56 7.76
C ALA A 156 -0.30 -14.37 7.70
N ALA A 157 0.21 -14.64 6.49
CA ALA A 157 1.50 -15.32 6.31
C ALA A 157 2.67 -14.48 6.84
N LEU A 158 2.72 -13.18 6.54
CA LEU A 158 3.77 -12.26 6.99
C LEU A 158 3.75 -12.11 8.51
N VAL A 159 2.57 -11.91 9.09
CA VAL A 159 2.35 -11.85 10.54
C VAL A 159 2.76 -13.16 11.22
N ARG A 160 2.47 -14.31 10.61
CA ARG A 160 2.95 -15.59 11.11
C ARG A 160 4.46 -15.71 10.99
N SER A 161 5.04 -15.26 9.87
CA SER A 161 6.48 -15.25 9.66
C SER A 161 7.21 -14.37 10.66
N SER A 162 6.61 -13.26 11.11
CA SER A 162 7.24 -12.39 12.13
C SER A 162 7.41 -13.08 13.47
N ALA A 163 6.56 -14.07 13.78
CA ALA A 163 6.67 -14.88 14.99
C ALA A 163 7.74 -15.99 14.88
N VAL A 164 8.03 -16.47 13.66
CA VAL A 164 8.85 -17.67 13.43
C VAL A 164 10.27 -17.35 12.94
N LEU A 165 10.41 -16.32 12.09
CA LEU A 165 11.70 -15.92 11.51
C LEU A 165 12.78 -15.56 12.54
N PRO A 166 12.48 -14.91 13.68
CA PRO A 166 13.47 -14.64 14.73
C PRO A 166 14.29 -15.86 15.14
N ASP A 167 13.63 -17.02 15.24
CA ASP A 167 14.24 -18.27 15.69
C ASP A 167 14.97 -19.00 14.55
N MET A 168 14.63 -18.69 13.28
CA MET A 168 15.23 -19.34 12.10
C MET A 168 16.48 -18.63 11.58
N VAL A 169 16.46 -17.29 11.54
CA VAL A 169 17.50 -16.49 10.87
C VAL A 169 18.22 -15.52 11.80
N GLY A 170 17.83 -15.45 13.07
CA GLY A 170 18.32 -14.43 14.02
C GLY A 170 17.44 -13.17 14.01
N ARG A 171 17.24 -12.59 15.19
CA ARG A 171 16.39 -11.41 15.40
C ARG A 171 16.90 -10.20 14.63
N GLU A 172 18.21 -9.99 14.66
CA GLU A 172 18.93 -8.93 13.96
C GLU A 172 18.77 -8.98 12.44
N HIS A 173 18.41 -10.15 11.89
CA HIS A 173 18.23 -10.37 10.46
C HIS A 173 16.76 -10.47 10.05
N THR A 174 15.81 -10.43 10.99
CA THR A 174 14.39 -10.68 10.72
C THR A 174 13.67 -9.48 10.10
N LEU A 175 14.07 -8.25 10.43
CA LEU A 175 13.37 -7.06 9.98
C LEU A 175 13.44 -6.87 8.45
N LEU A 176 14.62 -7.04 7.87
CA LEU A 176 14.84 -6.86 6.43
C LEU A 176 13.96 -7.77 5.54
N PRO A 177 13.89 -9.10 5.74
CA PRO A 177 13.03 -9.96 4.94
C PRO A 177 11.55 -9.66 5.16
N LEU A 178 11.10 -9.32 6.37
CA LEU A 178 9.71 -8.91 6.61
C LEU A 178 9.35 -7.63 5.87
N CYS A 179 10.22 -6.62 5.90
CA CYS A 179 10.04 -5.40 5.10
C CYS A 179 10.01 -5.72 3.60
N GLY A 180 10.88 -6.61 3.13
CA GLY A 180 10.88 -7.08 1.74
C GLY A 180 9.55 -7.74 1.34
N LEU A 181 9.01 -8.61 2.18
CA LEU A 181 7.71 -9.27 1.96
C LEU A 181 6.55 -8.28 1.99
N ALA A 182 6.55 -7.32 2.92
CA ALA A 182 5.53 -6.26 3.01
C ALA A 182 5.54 -5.38 1.75
N VAL A 183 6.71 -4.92 1.31
CA VAL A 183 6.86 -4.12 0.09
C VAL A 183 6.48 -4.95 -1.14
N LEU A 184 6.83 -6.23 -1.20
CA LEU A 184 6.44 -7.12 -2.29
C LEU A 184 4.92 -7.30 -2.35
N GLN A 185 4.25 -7.49 -1.21
CA GLN A 185 2.80 -7.53 -1.10
C GLN A 185 2.16 -6.27 -1.69
N TRP A 186 2.62 -5.08 -1.25
CA TRP A 186 2.15 -3.82 -1.82
C TRP A 186 2.41 -3.75 -3.33
N ALA A 187 3.63 -4.06 -3.77
CA ALA A 187 4.04 -3.96 -5.16
C ALA A 187 3.24 -4.90 -6.08
N LEU A 188 2.79 -6.06 -5.60
CA LEU A 188 2.00 -6.99 -6.41
C LEU A 188 0.51 -6.65 -6.40
N LEU A 189 -0.05 -6.31 -5.23
CA LEU A 189 -1.50 -6.26 -5.01
C LEU A 189 -2.13 -4.86 -5.20
N ASP A 190 -1.33 -3.81 -5.01
CA ASP A 190 -1.80 -2.42 -5.08
C ASP A 190 -0.90 -1.57 -5.99
N GLY A 191 0.35 -1.38 -5.57
CA GLY A 191 1.38 -0.63 -6.29
C GLY A 191 1.15 0.87 -6.37
N SER A 192 0.11 1.43 -5.74
CA SER A 192 -0.12 2.89 -5.71
C SER A 192 0.76 3.57 -4.67
N LEU A 193 1.22 4.80 -4.97
CA LEU A 193 2.03 5.59 -4.03
C LEU A 193 1.21 6.07 -2.83
N SER A 194 -0.09 6.32 -3.00
CA SER A 194 -0.99 6.65 -1.88
C SER A 194 -1.09 5.50 -0.89
N ALA A 195 -1.28 4.26 -1.37
CA ALA A 195 -1.25 3.07 -0.50
C ALA A 195 0.12 2.85 0.14
N LEU A 196 1.22 3.10 -0.58
CA LEU A 196 2.57 3.00 -0.03
C LEU A 196 2.77 4.00 1.11
N GLY A 197 2.42 5.27 0.88
CA GLY A 197 2.56 6.32 1.88
C GLY A 197 1.74 6.04 3.13
N LEU A 198 0.48 5.59 2.95
CA LEU A 198 -0.37 5.21 4.07
C LEU A 198 0.15 3.99 4.84
N ALA A 199 0.62 2.96 4.12
CA ALA A 199 1.20 1.78 4.75
C ALA A 199 2.51 2.08 5.49
N CYS A 200 3.36 2.97 4.96
CA CYS A 200 4.53 3.47 5.68
C CYS A 200 4.15 4.27 6.92
N ALA A 201 3.12 5.13 6.83
CA ALA A 201 2.63 5.89 7.98
C ALA A 201 2.10 4.94 9.05
N ALA A 202 1.32 3.92 8.68
CA ALA A 202 0.82 2.92 9.61
C ALA A 202 1.94 2.04 10.21
N ALA A 203 2.99 1.72 9.45
CA ALA A 203 4.16 1.00 9.96
C ALA A 203 4.85 1.74 11.13
N LEU A 204 4.74 3.08 11.17
CA LEU A 204 5.28 3.91 12.25
C LEU A 204 4.22 4.19 13.33
N LEU A 205 3.03 4.61 12.92
CA LEU A 205 1.97 5.07 13.82
C LEU A 205 1.22 3.92 14.49
N GLY A 206 1.12 2.75 13.84
CA GLY A 206 0.48 1.57 14.40
C GLY A 206 1.14 1.13 15.71
N PRO A 207 2.45 0.82 15.72
CA PRO A 207 3.14 0.47 16.96
C PRO A 207 3.07 1.58 18.02
N LEU A 208 3.16 2.85 17.61
CA LEU A 208 3.03 3.99 18.54
C LEU A 208 1.62 4.11 19.15
N ALA A 209 0.57 3.76 18.41
CA ALA A 209 -0.81 3.78 18.89
C ALA A 209 -1.07 2.74 19.98
N GLU A 210 -0.20 1.74 20.13
CA GLU A 210 -0.28 0.77 21.22
C GLU A 210 0.28 1.27 22.54
N LEU A 211 1.18 2.28 22.53
CA LEU A 211 1.84 2.77 23.75
C LEU A 211 0.86 3.17 24.87
N PRO A 212 -0.25 3.89 24.59
CA PRO A 212 -1.25 4.17 25.62
C PRO A 212 -1.83 2.89 26.23
N LEU A 213 -2.09 1.86 25.41
CA LEU A 213 -2.71 0.59 25.82
C LEU A 213 -1.75 -0.25 26.66
N VAL A 214 -0.47 -0.26 26.30
CA VAL A 214 0.61 -0.84 27.11
C VAL A 214 0.75 -0.08 28.44
N SER A 215 0.71 1.26 28.41
CA SER A 215 0.89 2.09 29.62
C SER A 215 -0.20 1.89 30.68
N ILE A 216 -1.42 1.59 30.26
CA ILE A 216 -2.55 1.30 31.15
C ILE A 216 -2.68 -0.19 31.48
N GLY A 217 -1.75 -1.01 31.00
CA GLY A 217 -1.66 -2.44 31.30
C GLY A 217 -2.73 -3.30 30.62
N TRP A 218 -3.19 -2.94 29.41
CA TRP A 218 -4.09 -3.83 28.66
C TRP A 218 -3.36 -5.04 28.10
N TRP A 219 -2.09 -4.85 27.74
CA TRP A 219 -1.16 -5.91 27.38
C TRP A 219 0.27 -5.45 27.65
N GLN A 220 1.19 -6.41 27.67
CA GLN A 220 2.61 -6.17 27.84
C GLN A 220 3.40 -6.91 26.77
N TYR A 221 4.37 -6.22 26.17
CA TYR A 221 5.32 -6.86 25.28
C TYR A 221 6.26 -7.76 26.06
N LEU A 222 6.58 -8.91 25.47
CA LEU A 222 7.55 -9.82 26.04
C LEU A 222 8.94 -9.20 25.99
N PRO A 223 9.74 -9.28 27.06
CA PRO A 223 11.09 -8.71 27.09
C PRO A 223 11.97 -9.20 25.93
N GLN A 224 11.85 -10.48 25.58
CA GLN A 224 12.57 -11.09 24.47
C GLN A 224 12.12 -10.64 23.07
N ALA A 225 10.95 -10.03 22.94
CA ALA A 225 10.42 -9.56 21.67
C ALA A 225 10.73 -8.07 21.42
N THR A 226 11.29 -7.39 22.41
CA THR A 226 11.41 -5.93 22.42
C THR A 226 12.76 -5.48 21.86
N ASP A 227 12.74 -4.54 20.90
CA ASP A 227 13.97 -4.01 20.30
C ASP A 227 14.20 -2.53 20.63
N TYR A 228 13.32 -1.93 21.45
CA TYR A 228 13.34 -0.54 21.94
C TYR A 228 13.55 0.56 20.88
N LEU A 229 13.39 0.28 19.60
CA LEU A 229 13.54 1.27 18.54
C LEU A 229 12.28 2.15 18.44
N PRO A 230 12.39 3.49 18.28
CA PRO A 230 13.63 4.29 18.17
C PRO A 230 14.18 4.82 19.52
N PHE A 231 13.55 4.53 20.65
CA PHE A 231 13.79 5.19 21.93
C PHE A 231 14.99 4.67 22.74
N GLY A 232 15.59 3.55 22.34
CA GLY A 232 16.73 2.93 23.00
C GLY A 232 16.37 2.14 24.26
N ALA A 233 17.29 1.28 24.71
CA ALA A 233 17.08 0.31 25.79
C ALA A 233 16.65 0.93 27.15
N ASP A 234 16.94 2.22 27.36
CA ASP A 234 16.57 2.95 28.57
C ASP A 234 15.07 3.28 28.63
N ALA A 235 14.37 3.24 27.48
CA ALA A 235 12.94 3.48 27.39
C ALA A 235 12.16 2.15 27.53
N GLN A 236 12.25 1.52 28.69
CA GLN A 236 11.53 0.26 28.97
C GLN A 236 10.01 0.35 28.77
N TRP A 237 9.45 1.54 28.96
CA TRP A 237 8.03 1.84 28.71
C TRP A 237 7.67 1.89 27.22
N ALA A 238 8.66 2.05 26.33
CA ALA A 238 8.53 2.13 24.88
C ALA A 238 9.02 0.84 24.19
N ALA A 239 8.82 -0.29 24.87
CA ALA A 239 9.22 -1.63 24.48
C ALA A 239 8.44 -2.17 23.26
N LEU A 240 8.63 -1.55 22.08
CA LEU A 240 7.99 -1.96 20.84
C LEU A 240 8.91 -2.90 20.03
N PRO A 241 8.44 -4.09 19.63
CA PRO A 241 9.15 -4.96 18.70
C PRO A 241 9.24 -4.31 17.31
N ALA A 242 10.44 -4.23 16.72
CA ALA A 242 10.60 -3.61 15.40
C ALA A 242 9.86 -4.40 14.30
N VAL A 243 9.62 -5.68 14.53
CA VAL A 243 8.87 -6.58 13.63
C VAL A 243 7.38 -6.23 13.51
N THR A 244 6.82 -5.42 14.41
CA THR A 244 5.43 -4.95 14.29
C THR A 244 5.24 -3.97 13.12
N ALA A 245 6.26 -3.18 12.77
CA ALA A 245 6.21 -2.20 11.69
C ALA A 245 5.84 -2.82 10.31
N PRO A 246 6.55 -3.85 9.79
CA PRO A 246 6.14 -4.49 8.54
C PRO A 246 4.78 -5.21 8.64
N CYS A 247 4.34 -5.59 9.84
CA CYS A 247 3.01 -6.19 10.04
C CYS A 247 1.89 -5.14 9.89
N TYR A 248 2.04 -3.97 10.51
CA TYR A 248 1.11 -2.84 10.33
C TYR A 248 1.09 -2.35 8.88
N PHE A 249 2.24 -2.37 8.19
CA PHE A 249 2.29 -2.10 6.76
C PHE A 249 1.40 -3.08 5.98
N ALA A 250 1.57 -4.39 6.20
CA ALA A 250 0.81 -5.43 5.51
C ALA A 250 -0.70 -5.33 5.81
N VAL A 251 -1.09 -5.20 7.08
CA VAL A 251 -2.50 -4.98 7.49
C VAL A 251 -3.10 -3.76 6.80
N THR A 252 -2.35 -2.67 6.68
CA THR A 252 -2.85 -1.48 5.97
C THR A 252 -3.12 -1.77 4.49
N THR A 253 -2.21 -2.50 3.83
CA THR A 253 -2.41 -2.88 2.42
C THR A 253 -3.58 -3.87 2.24
N ASP A 254 -3.84 -4.77 3.19
CA ASP A 254 -5.00 -5.65 3.12
C ASP A 254 -6.32 -4.90 3.32
N ALA A 255 -6.36 -3.95 4.26
CA ALA A 255 -7.54 -3.15 4.53
C ALA A 255 -7.91 -2.32 3.30
N ILE A 256 -6.91 -1.74 2.61
CA ILE A 256 -7.11 -1.02 1.34
C ILE A 256 -7.67 -1.96 0.26
N ALA A 257 -7.10 -3.17 0.10
CA ALA A 257 -7.55 -4.13 -0.91
C ALA A 257 -9.00 -4.58 -0.65
N VAL A 258 -9.35 -4.88 0.61
CA VAL A 258 -10.71 -5.25 1.03
C VAL A 258 -11.68 -4.08 0.86
N GLY A 259 -11.27 -2.85 1.22
CA GLY A 259 -12.07 -1.64 1.02
C GLY A 259 -12.40 -1.40 -0.45
N ARG A 260 -11.42 -1.58 -1.35
CA ARG A 260 -11.63 -1.51 -2.80
C ARG A 260 -12.57 -2.59 -3.31
N LEU A 261 -12.47 -3.83 -2.80
CA LEU A 261 -13.41 -4.91 -3.13
C LEU A 261 -14.85 -4.53 -2.73
N LEU A 262 -15.06 -4.10 -1.48
CA LEU A 262 -16.38 -3.74 -0.98
C LEU A 262 -17.00 -2.58 -1.78
N ARG A 263 -16.20 -1.55 -2.07
CA ARG A 263 -16.62 -0.45 -2.94
C ARG A 263 -17.00 -0.94 -4.34
N SER A 264 -16.20 -1.82 -4.94
CA SER A 264 -16.48 -2.36 -6.27
C SER A 264 -17.79 -3.14 -6.33
N ARG A 265 -18.11 -3.91 -5.29
CA ARG A 265 -19.36 -4.67 -5.15
C ARG A 265 -20.57 -3.76 -4.94
N ALA A 266 -20.42 -2.74 -4.10
CA ALA A 266 -21.48 -1.76 -3.88
C ALA A 266 -21.84 -1.04 -5.18
N LEU A 267 -20.85 -0.56 -5.93
CA LEU A 267 -21.07 0.10 -7.23
C LEU A 267 -21.68 -0.84 -8.29
N ALA A 268 -21.34 -2.13 -8.26
CA ALA A 268 -21.94 -3.11 -9.16
C ALA A 268 -23.42 -3.41 -8.83
N SER A 269 -23.83 -3.23 -7.57
CA SER A 269 -25.20 -3.48 -7.13
C SER A 269 -26.19 -2.37 -7.52
N PHE A 270 -25.69 -1.21 -7.97
CA PHE A 270 -26.48 -0.07 -8.44
C PHE A 270 -26.65 -0.02 -9.98
N LYS A 271 -26.21 -1.06 -10.70
CA LYS A 271 -26.35 -1.21 -12.15
C LYS A 271 -27.42 -2.23 -12.48
#